data_AF-A0A554L983-F1
#
_entry.id   AF-A0A554L983-F1
#
_cell.length_a   1.000
_cell.length_b   1.000
_cell.length_c   1.000
_cell.angle_alpha   90.00
_cell.angle_beta   90.00
_cell.angle_gamma   90.00
#
_symmetry.space_group_name_H-M   'P 1'
#
loop_
_entity.id
_entity.type
_entity.pdbx_description
1 polymer ?
#
loop_
_entity_poly.entity_id
_entity_poly.type
_entity_poly.pdbx_seq_one_letter_code
_entity_poly.pdbx_strand_id
1 'polypeptide(L)'
;MFLKWRSLNFTQRFALTSLFVFLLVTPVIVYLALSPTNPFSRAGSPVSGTGGYEFPATLSLQPDIINVAPNQTFYVDVMLDTGSNNVTAAEIVLTYDGTLLHAEEAGVTVGGFLPVILEEPTIPDVMTLQYPPPPTTISFAVGSKTETPVSGYGKVATIKFVASNQEGNATLSLADGSQVAAIYKQVNVASNFYPASVYVSKSNPPSVDNLILNLKFEGVTSGSATERGRKIPVDVRFESALADSGQPMDSSATSGAVTNGDGTYTASLTAPIGTYHIFVNALSQLRKKIGTVGFSTGKTVTVPKDGYLGLIAGDIVDNNVVDIFDYNIIVQDFGSRMPSGGSPADLDFDNDVDIFDYNLVVQNFGKVGD
;
A
#
# COMPACT_ATOMS: atom_id res chain seq x y z
N MET A 1 -18.42 35.21 -60.51
CA MET A 1 -18.20 36.66 -60.36
C MET A 1 -16.81 36.85 -59.74
N PHE A 2 -15.75 36.82 -60.55
CA PHE A 2 -14.37 37.02 -60.06
C PHE A 2 -14.19 38.51 -59.73
N LEU A 3 -14.13 38.85 -58.43
CA LEU A 3 -13.80 40.21 -58.01
C LEU A 3 -12.46 40.63 -58.65
N LYS A 4 -12.41 41.84 -59.21
CA LYS A 4 -11.18 42.46 -59.73
C LYS A 4 -10.20 42.71 -58.57
N TRP A 5 -9.52 41.66 -58.11
CA TRP A 5 -8.57 41.70 -56.98
C TRP A 5 -7.50 42.79 -57.15
N ARG A 6 -7.08 43.02 -58.41
CA ARG A 6 -6.07 44.01 -58.76
C ARG A 6 -6.54 45.47 -58.68
N SER A 7 -7.85 45.75 -58.61
CA SER A 7 -8.36 47.13 -58.51
C SER A 7 -8.59 47.59 -57.07
N LEU A 8 -8.44 46.71 -56.08
CA LEU A 8 -8.60 47.05 -54.67
C LEU A 8 -7.35 47.73 -54.13
N ASN A 9 -7.52 48.73 -53.27
CA ASN A 9 -6.41 49.34 -52.55
C ASN A 9 -5.91 48.41 -51.43
N PHE A 10 -4.74 48.71 -50.84
CA PHE A 10 -4.10 47.83 -49.86
C PHE A 10 -5.02 47.52 -48.66
N THR A 11 -5.70 48.53 -48.11
CA THR A 11 -6.61 48.39 -46.98
C THR A 11 -7.79 47.46 -47.31
N GLN A 12 -8.36 47.57 -48.51
CA GLN A 12 -9.45 46.70 -48.95
C GLN A 12 -8.99 45.25 -49.17
N ARG A 13 -7.77 45.05 -49.71
CA ARG A 13 -7.20 43.71 -49.87
C ARG A 13 -6.92 43.06 -48.52
N PHE A 14 -6.37 43.82 -47.58
CA PHE A 14 -6.12 43.34 -46.23
C PHE A 14 -7.44 42.97 -45.54
N ALA A 15 -8.46 43.83 -45.60
CA ALA A 15 -9.77 43.54 -45.03
C ALA A 15 -10.44 42.29 -45.64
N LEU A 16 -10.39 42.13 -46.97
CA LEU A 16 -10.95 40.94 -47.64
C LEU A 16 -10.17 39.68 -47.30
N THR A 17 -8.84 39.76 -47.18
CA THR A 17 -8.00 38.61 -46.82
C THR A 17 -8.25 38.20 -45.38
N SER A 18 -8.30 39.16 -44.45
CA SER A 18 -8.63 38.90 -43.05
C SER A 18 -10.04 38.35 -42.87
N LEU A 19 -11.03 38.87 -43.61
CA LEU A 19 -12.39 38.32 -43.61
C LEU A 19 -12.40 36.88 -44.12
N PHE A 20 -11.65 36.57 -45.18
CA PHE A 20 -11.59 35.23 -45.75
C PHE A 20 -10.87 34.24 -44.83
N VAL A 21 -9.79 34.67 -44.17
CA VAL A 21 -9.11 33.88 -43.13
C VAL A 21 -10.04 33.62 -41.96
N PHE A 22 -10.77 34.63 -41.48
CA PHE A 22 -11.74 34.45 -40.40
C PHE A 22 -12.86 33.48 -40.82
N LEU A 23 -13.41 33.62 -42.01
CA LEU A 23 -14.48 32.74 -42.52
C LEU A 23 -14.04 31.28 -42.71
N LEU A 24 -12.76 31.02 -42.99
CA LEU A 24 -12.22 29.66 -43.14
C LEU A 24 -11.73 29.06 -41.82
N VAL A 25 -11.09 29.87 -40.98
CA VAL A 25 -10.42 29.38 -39.76
C VAL A 25 -11.41 29.26 -38.61
N THR A 26 -12.36 30.19 -38.47
CA THR A 26 -13.33 30.16 -37.37
C THR A 26 -14.21 28.91 -37.36
N PRO A 27 -14.76 28.41 -38.49
CA PRO A 27 -15.50 27.15 -38.49
C PRO A 27 -14.65 25.94 -38.11
N VAL A 28 -13.36 25.92 -38.47
CA VAL A 28 -12.44 24.84 -38.11
C VAL A 28 -12.11 24.87 -36.62
N ILE A 29 -11.88 26.07 -36.06
CA ILE A 29 -11.69 26.24 -34.60
C ILE A 29 -12.96 25.85 -33.83
N VAL A 30 -14.13 26.28 -34.30
CA VAL A 30 -15.42 25.91 -33.70
C VAL A 30 -15.66 24.41 -33.83
N TYR A 31 -15.34 23.81 -34.98
CA TYR A 31 -15.42 22.37 -35.16
C TYR A 31 -14.46 21.63 -34.22
N LEU A 32 -13.21 22.06 -34.05
CA LEU A 32 -12.27 21.45 -33.12
C LEU A 32 -12.67 21.64 -31.65
N ALA A 33 -13.27 22.79 -31.30
CA ALA A 33 -13.75 23.08 -29.95
C ALA A 33 -15.07 22.37 -29.62
N LEU A 34 -15.90 22.08 -30.61
CA LEU A 34 -17.20 21.40 -30.46
C LEU A 34 -17.16 19.91 -30.84
N SER A 35 -16.09 19.43 -31.47
CA SER A 35 -15.91 18.00 -31.74
C SER A 35 -15.66 17.29 -30.42
N PRO A 36 -16.53 16.37 -29.99
CA PRO A 36 -16.31 15.57 -28.80
C PRO A 36 -15.37 14.41 -29.16
N THR A 37 -14.25 14.70 -29.81
CA THR A 37 -13.15 13.73 -29.84
C THR A 37 -12.35 14.01 -28.58
N ASN A 38 -12.86 13.47 -27.47
CA ASN A 38 -11.99 13.21 -26.33
C ASN A 38 -10.84 12.34 -26.92
N PRO A 39 -9.59 12.83 -26.99
CA PRO A 39 -8.49 12.04 -27.55
C PRO A 39 -8.20 10.80 -26.69
N PHE A 40 -8.83 10.73 -25.52
CA PHE A 40 -8.86 9.58 -24.64
C PHE A 40 -9.90 8.58 -25.14
N SER A 41 -9.42 7.43 -25.62
CA SER A 41 -10.25 6.25 -25.79
C SER A 41 -10.88 5.92 -24.44
N ARG A 42 -12.21 6.09 -24.32
CA ARG A 42 -12.96 5.48 -23.23
C ARG A 42 -12.84 3.96 -23.38
N ALA A 43 -12.53 3.26 -22.30
CA ALA A 43 -12.46 1.81 -22.33
C ALA A 43 -13.86 1.24 -22.66
N GLY A 44 -13.93 0.37 -23.67
CA GLY A 44 -15.17 -0.35 -23.98
C GLY A 44 -15.46 -1.46 -22.96
N SER A 45 -16.69 -1.98 -22.98
CA SER A 45 -17.11 -3.15 -22.21
C SER A 45 -16.14 -4.33 -22.41
N PRO A 46 -15.97 -5.20 -21.39
CA PRO A 46 -15.01 -6.30 -21.46
C PRO A 46 -15.32 -7.22 -22.64
N VAL A 47 -14.32 -7.47 -23.48
CA VAL A 47 -14.38 -8.47 -24.55
C VAL A 47 -13.50 -9.64 -24.14
N SER A 48 -14.06 -10.84 -24.06
CA SER A 48 -13.30 -12.08 -23.87
C SER A 48 -12.46 -12.34 -25.14
N GLY A 49 -11.20 -11.89 -25.13
CA GLY A 49 -10.25 -12.05 -26.23
C GLY A 49 -9.34 -13.27 -26.06
N THR A 50 -9.36 -14.14 -27.06
CA THR A 50 -8.46 -15.28 -27.29
C THR A 50 -7.01 -14.88 -27.58
N GLY A 51 -6.04 -15.56 -26.93
CA GLY A 51 -4.73 -15.84 -27.54
C GLY A 51 -3.51 -15.11 -26.99
N GLY A 52 -3.24 -15.24 -25.68
CA GLY A 52 -2.02 -14.82 -25.00
C GLY A 52 -2.28 -14.85 -23.49
N TYR A 53 -1.38 -15.34 -22.66
CA TYR A 53 -1.52 -15.24 -21.20
C TYR A 53 -1.27 -13.79 -20.79
N GLU A 54 -2.22 -12.89 -21.07
CA GLU A 54 -2.22 -11.53 -20.56
C GLU A 54 -2.79 -11.55 -19.15
N PHE A 55 -2.04 -10.99 -18.22
CA PHE A 55 -2.54 -10.77 -16.86
C PHE A 55 -3.35 -9.46 -16.87
N PRO A 56 -4.64 -9.52 -16.56
CA PRO A 56 -5.48 -8.34 -16.53
C PRO A 56 -5.05 -7.39 -15.41
N ALA A 57 -5.38 -6.12 -15.54
CA ALA A 57 -5.21 -5.16 -14.47
C ALA A 57 -6.19 -5.46 -13.33
N THR A 58 -5.78 -5.12 -12.12
CA THR A 58 -6.54 -5.32 -10.89
C THR A 58 -6.61 -4.01 -10.13
N LEU A 59 -7.80 -3.64 -9.65
CA LEU A 59 -7.95 -2.58 -8.67
C LEU A 59 -8.29 -3.18 -7.30
N SER A 60 -7.69 -2.65 -6.25
CA SER A 60 -7.95 -3.09 -4.88
C SER A 60 -8.00 -1.91 -3.91
N LEU A 61 -8.82 -2.03 -2.87
CA LEU A 61 -8.85 -1.09 -1.77
C LEU A 61 -7.92 -1.54 -0.64
N GLN A 62 -7.13 -0.63 -0.10
CA GLN A 62 -6.22 -0.90 1.02
C GLN A 62 -6.40 0.11 2.17
N PRO A 63 -6.45 -0.36 3.43
CA PRO A 63 -6.51 -1.76 3.83
C PRO A 63 -7.85 -2.42 3.42
N ASP A 64 -7.84 -3.74 3.21
CA ASP A 64 -9.01 -4.55 2.85
C ASP A 64 -9.96 -4.77 4.03
N ILE A 65 -9.46 -4.61 5.26
CA ILE A 65 -10.24 -4.65 6.51
C ILE A 65 -9.94 -3.41 7.35
N ILE A 66 -10.99 -2.66 7.69
CA ILE A 66 -10.92 -1.41 8.45
C ILE A 66 -11.78 -1.56 9.70
N ASN A 67 -11.19 -1.36 10.88
CA ASN A 67 -11.93 -1.25 12.14
C ASN A 67 -11.86 0.20 12.60
N VAL A 68 -13.02 0.81 12.87
CA VAL A 68 -13.10 2.24 13.14
C VAL A 68 -14.17 2.54 14.20
N ALA A 69 -13.87 3.45 15.12
CA ALA A 69 -14.87 3.89 16.09
C ALA A 69 -15.89 4.84 15.44
N PRO A 70 -17.12 4.95 15.98
CA PRO A 70 -18.10 5.92 15.51
C PRO A 70 -17.55 7.36 15.54
N ASN A 71 -17.84 8.13 14.49
CA ASN A 71 -17.33 9.50 14.25
C ASN A 71 -15.81 9.61 14.02
N GLN A 72 -15.08 8.50 13.87
CA GLN A 72 -13.66 8.53 13.58
C GLN A 72 -13.39 8.60 12.07
N THR A 73 -12.36 9.37 11.71
CA THR A 73 -11.82 9.44 10.37
C THR A 73 -10.90 8.26 10.06
N PHE A 74 -10.97 7.74 8.84
CA PHE A 74 -10.05 6.75 8.30
C PHE A 74 -9.76 7.02 6.81
N TYR A 75 -8.77 6.32 6.27
CA TYR A 75 -8.29 6.50 4.90
C TYR A 75 -8.27 5.17 4.18
N VAL A 76 -8.61 5.20 2.89
CA VAL A 76 -8.59 4.03 2.02
C VAL A 76 -7.85 4.38 0.74
N ASP A 77 -6.81 3.62 0.46
CA ASP A 77 -6.02 3.75 -0.75
C ASP A 77 -6.61 2.89 -1.86
N VAL A 78 -6.75 3.47 -3.05
CA VAL A 78 -7.06 2.75 -4.29
C VAL A 78 -5.75 2.35 -4.93
N MET A 79 -5.50 1.05 -5.01
CA MET A 79 -4.29 0.47 -5.58
C MET A 79 -4.60 -0.10 -6.95
N LEU A 80 -3.64 0.02 -7.87
CA LEU A 80 -3.70 -0.55 -9.21
C LEU A 80 -2.49 -1.46 -9.40
N ASP A 81 -2.75 -2.73 -9.71
CA ASP A 81 -1.80 -3.61 -10.37
C ASP A 81 -2.10 -3.61 -11.86
N THR A 82 -1.15 -3.23 -12.69
CA THR A 82 -1.37 -3.19 -14.13
C THR A 82 -1.38 -4.57 -14.78
N GLY A 83 -0.98 -5.62 -14.05
CA GLY A 83 -0.70 -6.94 -14.62
C GLY A 83 0.35 -6.82 -15.72
N SER A 84 0.09 -7.42 -16.89
CA SER A 84 0.99 -7.29 -18.06
C SER A 84 0.71 -6.05 -18.92
N ASN A 85 -0.13 -5.11 -18.47
CA ASN A 85 -0.55 -3.95 -19.25
C ASN A 85 0.32 -2.71 -19.00
N ASN A 86 0.43 -1.87 -20.02
CA ASN A 86 1.01 -0.53 -19.93
C ASN A 86 -0.12 0.49 -19.84
N VAL A 87 -0.49 0.87 -18.62
CA VAL A 87 -1.68 1.66 -18.30
C VAL A 87 -1.43 3.15 -18.50
N THR A 88 -2.43 3.85 -19.03
CA THR A 88 -2.41 5.31 -19.21
C THR A 88 -3.43 6.05 -18.38
N ALA A 89 -4.55 5.39 -18.02
CA ALA A 89 -5.59 5.99 -17.21
C ALA A 89 -6.40 4.95 -16.44
N ALA A 90 -7.03 5.41 -15.35
CA ALA A 90 -8.02 4.66 -14.60
C ALA A 90 -9.21 5.58 -14.27
N GLU A 91 -10.41 5.11 -14.57
CA GLU A 91 -11.67 5.64 -14.07
C GLU A 91 -12.04 4.83 -12.82
N ILE A 92 -12.24 5.52 -11.71
CA ILE A 92 -12.54 4.92 -10.42
C ILE A 92 -13.99 5.23 -10.08
N VAL A 93 -14.78 4.18 -9.89
CA VAL A 93 -16.17 4.25 -9.43
C VAL A 93 -16.29 3.42 -8.15
N LEU A 94 -16.22 4.09 -7.01
CA LEU A 94 -16.30 3.48 -5.69
C LEU A 94 -17.70 3.63 -5.10
N THR A 95 -18.27 2.54 -4.65
CA THR A 95 -19.56 2.49 -3.95
C THR A 95 -19.36 2.21 -2.46
N TYR A 96 -20.17 2.84 -1.62
CA TYR A 96 -20.14 2.65 -0.17
C TYR A 96 -21.52 2.80 0.47
N ASP A 97 -21.65 2.30 1.70
CA ASP A 97 -22.85 2.46 2.52
C ASP A 97 -22.88 3.86 3.16
N GLY A 98 -23.67 4.75 2.57
CA GLY A 98 -23.85 6.13 3.04
C GLY A 98 -24.58 6.27 4.39
N THR A 99 -25.14 5.19 4.94
CA THR A 99 -25.76 5.20 6.28
C THR A 99 -24.74 5.05 7.40
N LEU A 100 -23.66 4.31 7.12
CA LEU A 100 -22.59 4.02 8.05
C LEU A 100 -21.34 4.87 7.78
N LEU A 101 -21.13 5.34 6.56
CA LEU A 101 -19.90 6.03 6.16
C LEU A 101 -20.22 7.33 5.43
N HIS A 102 -19.37 8.33 5.61
CA HIS A 102 -19.43 9.60 4.88
C HIS A 102 -18.06 9.88 4.26
N ALA A 103 -18.01 10.07 2.93
CA ALA A 103 -16.81 10.58 2.26
C ALA A 103 -16.78 12.10 2.38
N GLU A 104 -15.62 12.69 2.66
CA GLU A 104 -15.47 14.14 2.69
C GLU A 104 -15.24 14.69 1.27
N GLU A 105 -15.92 15.80 0.92
CA GLU A 105 -15.86 16.42 -0.42
C GLU A 105 -14.43 16.78 -0.86
N ALA A 106 -13.56 17.21 0.08
CA ALA A 106 -12.13 17.47 -0.16
C ALA A 106 -11.23 16.25 0.12
N GLY A 107 -11.81 15.06 0.26
CA GLY A 107 -11.17 13.87 0.84
C GLY A 107 -10.43 12.97 -0.13
N VAL A 108 -10.46 13.25 -1.44
CA VAL A 108 -9.76 12.43 -2.46
C VAL A 108 -8.44 13.09 -2.82
N THR A 109 -7.33 12.40 -2.55
CA THR A 109 -5.98 12.82 -2.93
C THR A 109 -5.44 11.87 -3.99
N VAL A 110 -5.05 12.39 -5.16
CA VAL A 110 -4.46 11.58 -6.23
C VAL A 110 -3.07 11.10 -5.84
N GLY A 111 -2.80 9.82 -6.08
CA GLY A 111 -1.54 9.14 -5.81
C GLY A 111 -0.50 9.33 -6.92
N GLY A 112 0.75 8.99 -6.60
CA GLY A 112 1.87 9.19 -7.53
C GLY A 112 1.88 8.22 -8.74
N PHE A 113 1.09 7.14 -8.71
CA PHE A 113 1.09 6.12 -9.77
C PHE A 113 0.41 6.61 -11.05
N LEU A 114 -0.70 7.37 -10.90
CA LEU A 114 -1.40 8.05 -11.99
C LEU A 114 -1.63 9.52 -11.57
N PRO A 115 -0.61 10.39 -11.68
CA PRO A 115 -0.60 11.69 -11.01
C PRO A 115 -1.43 12.79 -11.68
N VAL A 116 -2.05 12.52 -12.85
CA VAL A 116 -2.79 13.52 -13.62
C VAL A 116 -4.29 13.35 -13.37
N ILE A 117 -4.97 14.39 -12.89
CA ILE A 117 -6.44 14.39 -12.81
C ILE A 117 -7.01 14.57 -14.22
N LEU A 118 -7.86 13.64 -14.64
CA LEU A 118 -8.60 13.70 -15.92
C LEU A 118 -10.06 14.11 -15.71
N GLU A 119 -10.64 13.68 -14.59
CA GLU A 119 -11.98 14.07 -14.14
C GLU A 119 -11.96 14.22 -12.61
N GLU A 120 -12.46 15.37 -12.14
CA GLU A 120 -12.46 15.71 -10.71
C GLU A 120 -13.39 14.79 -9.90
N PRO A 121 -13.04 14.50 -8.63
CA PRO A 121 -13.89 13.71 -7.74
C PRO A 121 -15.29 14.29 -7.55
N THR A 122 -16.28 13.47 -7.87
CA THR A 122 -17.69 13.74 -7.58
C THR A 122 -18.09 12.92 -6.36
N ILE A 123 -18.48 13.61 -5.27
CA ILE A 123 -19.03 13.00 -4.05
C ILE A 123 -20.48 13.47 -3.92
N PRO A 124 -21.48 12.58 -3.92
CA PRO A 124 -22.89 12.95 -3.80
C PRO A 124 -23.13 13.60 -2.44
N ASP A 125 -23.76 14.77 -2.45
CA ASP A 125 -24.25 15.40 -1.23
C ASP A 125 -25.36 14.50 -0.63
N VAL A 126 -25.23 14.15 0.65
CA VAL A 126 -26.13 13.22 1.34
C VAL A 126 -27.42 13.95 1.69
N MET A 127 -28.21 14.31 0.69
CA MET A 127 -29.55 14.86 0.86
C MET A 127 -30.49 14.42 -0.26
N THR A 128 -30.91 13.16 -0.25
CA THR A 128 -32.19 12.80 -0.88
C THR A 128 -33.03 11.95 0.08
N LEU A 129 -34.26 12.42 0.33
CA LEU A 129 -35.27 11.82 1.21
C LEU A 129 -35.88 10.54 0.58
N GLN A 130 -35.05 9.62 0.09
CA GLN A 130 -35.52 8.37 -0.52
C GLN A 130 -35.05 7.19 0.34
N TYR A 131 -36.00 6.36 0.77
CA TYR A 131 -35.74 5.18 1.61
C TYR A 131 -36.03 3.88 0.84
N PRO A 132 -35.11 2.90 0.85
CA PRO A 132 -33.76 2.99 1.44
C PRO A 132 -32.88 3.94 0.62
N PRO A 133 -31.91 4.63 1.26
CA PRO A 133 -30.98 5.49 0.54
C PRO A 133 -30.20 4.64 -0.48
N PRO A 134 -30.03 5.11 -1.73
CA PRO A 134 -29.21 4.40 -2.70
C PRO A 134 -27.75 4.34 -2.21
N PRO A 135 -26.99 3.30 -2.58
CA PRO A 135 -25.55 3.25 -2.31
C PRO A 135 -24.88 4.50 -2.87
N THR A 136 -24.05 5.14 -2.06
CA THR A 136 -23.39 6.38 -2.43
C THR A 136 -22.18 6.05 -3.29
N THR A 137 -21.99 6.80 -4.37
CA THR A 137 -20.95 6.52 -5.37
C THR A 137 -19.99 7.69 -5.50
N ILE A 138 -18.69 7.45 -5.36
CA ILE A 138 -17.62 8.40 -5.69
C ILE A 138 -17.11 8.05 -7.08
N SER A 139 -17.02 9.03 -7.97
CA SER A 139 -16.45 8.84 -9.32
C SER A 139 -15.38 9.89 -9.63
N PHE A 140 -14.26 9.45 -10.22
CA PHE A 140 -13.20 10.31 -10.74
C PHE A 140 -12.36 9.56 -11.76
N ALA A 141 -11.57 10.29 -12.55
CA ALA A 141 -10.63 9.69 -13.49
C ALA A 141 -9.23 10.30 -13.33
N VAL A 142 -8.23 9.44 -13.36
CA VAL A 142 -6.81 9.82 -13.28
C VAL A 142 -6.01 9.15 -14.37
N GLY A 143 -4.87 9.74 -14.71
CA GLY A 143 -4.00 9.29 -15.78
C GLY A 143 -2.53 9.48 -15.48
N SER A 144 -1.72 8.87 -16.33
CA SER A 144 -0.30 9.18 -16.43
C SER A 144 -0.09 10.37 -17.37
N LYS A 145 1.12 10.94 -17.38
CA LYS A 145 1.46 11.94 -18.41
C LYS A 145 1.42 11.26 -19.78
N THR A 146 0.96 11.98 -20.79
CA THR A 146 0.50 11.48 -22.10
C THR A 146 1.50 10.61 -22.89
N GLU A 147 2.76 10.58 -22.51
CA GLU A 147 3.83 9.82 -23.18
C GLU A 147 4.48 8.75 -22.28
N THR A 148 4.06 8.64 -21.02
CA THR A 148 4.64 7.74 -20.02
C THR A 148 3.58 6.80 -19.46
N PRO A 149 3.19 5.74 -20.20
CA PRO A 149 2.36 4.70 -19.61
C PRO A 149 3.08 4.09 -18.40
N VAL A 150 2.32 3.66 -17.40
CA VAL A 150 2.83 3.06 -16.17
C VAL A 150 2.57 1.56 -16.16
N SER A 151 3.47 0.83 -15.52
CA SER A 151 3.39 -0.62 -15.31
C SER A 151 3.82 -0.95 -13.89
N GLY A 152 3.32 -2.05 -13.34
CA GLY A 152 3.60 -2.53 -11.99
C GLY A 152 2.45 -2.22 -11.05
N TYR A 153 2.78 -2.08 -9.77
CA TYR A 153 1.82 -1.90 -8.70
C TYR A 153 2.02 -0.53 -8.03
N GLY A 154 0.93 0.19 -7.79
CA GLY A 154 1.04 1.46 -7.08
C GLY A 154 -0.28 2.13 -6.73
N LYS A 155 -0.16 3.19 -5.93
CA LYS A 155 -1.29 3.94 -5.40
C LYS A 155 -1.82 4.95 -6.41
N VAL A 156 -3.10 4.82 -6.74
CA VAL A 156 -3.86 5.68 -7.65
C VAL A 156 -4.49 6.86 -6.92
N ALA A 157 -5.06 6.63 -5.74
CA ALA A 157 -5.66 7.68 -4.92
C ALA A 157 -5.75 7.25 -3.46
N THR A 158 -5.93 8.21 -2.56
CA THR A 158 -6.33 8.04 -1.16
C THR A 158 -7.66 8.73 -0.96
N ILE A 159 -8.63 8.04 -0.35
CA ILE A 159 -9.97 8.54 -0.09
C ILE A 159 -10.18 8.60 1.42
N LYS A 160 -10.58 9.77 1.92
CA LYS A 160 -10.88 10.02 3.33
C LYS A 160 -12.36 9.76 3.61
N PHE A 161 -12.62 8.96 4.64
CA PHE A 161 -13.96 8.67 5.15
C PHE A 161 -14.08 9.04 6.63
N VAL A 162 -15.30 9.29 7.06
CA VAL A 162 -15.70 9.42 8.46
C VAL A 162 -16.78 8.38 8.74
N ALA A 163 -16.57 7.56 9.78
CA ALA A 163 -17.59 6.63 10.24
C ALA A 163 -18.74 7.39 10.90
N SER A 164 -19.98 6.97 10.62
CA SER A 164 -21.20 7.51 11.24
C SER A 164 -21.22 7.22 12.75
N ASN A 165 -22.22 7.74 13.45
CA ASN A 165 -22.42 7.49 14.87
C ASN A 165 -23.03 6.11 15.19
N GLN A 166 -23.45 5.37 14.15
CA GLN A 166 -24.06 4.05 14.26
C GLN A 166 -23.02 2.92 14.13
N GLU A 167 -23.23 1.84 14.86
CA GLU A 167 -22.42 0.63 14.75
C GLU A 167 -22.95 -0.26 13.62
N GLY A 168 -22.06 -0.97 12.94
CA GLY A 168 -22.44 -1.83 11.84
C GLY A 168 -21.27 -2.23 10.95
N ASN A 169 -21.58 -3.00 9.92
CA ASN A 169 -20.61 -3.45 8.93
C ASN A 169 -20.97 -2.82 7.59
N ALA A 170 -20.01 -2.19 6.94
CA ALA A 170 -20.14 -1.62 5.61
C ALA A 170 -19.12 -2.27 4.66
N THR A 171 -19.40 -2.18 3.36
CA THR A 171 -18.47 -2.61 2.31
C THR A 171 -18.19 -1.43 1.40
N LEU A 172 -16.91 -1.26 1.07
CA LEU A 172 -16.43 -0.38 0.02
C LEU A 172 -16.13 -1.24 -1.20
N SER A 173 -16.75 -0.94 -2.34
CA SER A 173 -16.61 -1.76 -3.54
C SER A 173 -16.31 -0.90 -4.75
N LEU A 174 -15.32 -1.29 -5.53
CA LEU A 174 -15.09 -0.76 -6.87
C LEU A 174 -16.08 -1.46 -7.82
N ALA A 175 -16.97 -0.68 -8.42
CA ALA A 175 -18.12 -1.19 -9.18
C ALA A 175 -17.84 -1.29 -10.69
N ASP A 176 -18.80 -1.84 -11.45
CA ASP A 176 -18.77 -2.05 -12.93
C ASP A 176 -18.41 -0.80 -13.76
N GLY A 177 -18.52 0.39 -13.18
CA GLY A 177 -18.10 1.64 -13.81
C GLY A 177 -16.59 1.90 -13.76
N SER A 178 -15.83 1.17 -12.93
CA SER A 178 -14.38 1.33 -12.83
C SER A 178 -13.69 0.72 -14.05
N GLN A 179 -12.82 1.49 -14.69
CA GLN A 179 -12.15 1.08 -15.93
C GLN A 179 -10.67 1.41 -15.88
N VAL A 180 -9.86 0.60 -16.54
CA VAL A 180 -8.44 0.86 -16.74
C VAL A 180 -8.16 0.84 -18.23
N ALA A 181 -7.50 1.89 -18.71
CA ALA A 181 -7.11 2.06 -20.10
C ALA A 181 -5.60 1.78 -20.25
N ALA A 182 -5.23 1.04 -21.29
CA ALA A 182 -3.85 0.71 -21.59
C ALA A 182 -3.52 1.00 -23.06
N ILE A 183 -2.24 1.28 -23.33
CA ILE A 183 -1.79 1.52 -24.71
C ILE A 183 -2.08 0.31 -25.61
N TYR A 184 -2.45 0.57 -26.86
CA TYR A 184 -2.81 -0.44 -27.85
C TYR A 184 -4.01 -1.32 -27.49
N LYS A 185 -4.77 -0.96 -26.44
CA LYS A 185 -6.02 -1.62 -26.06
C LYS A 185 -7.18 -0.65 -26.25
N GLN A 186 -8.30 -1.17 -26.75
CA GLN A 186 -9.55 -0.40 -26.96
C GLN A 186 -10.66 -0.85 -25.98
N VAL A 187 -10.30 -1.67 -25.00
CA VAL A 187 -11.19 -2.32 -24.04
C VAL A 187 -10.70 -2.04 -22.63
N ASN A 188 -11.59 -2.14 -21.65
CA ASN A 188 -11.19 -2.16 -20.25
C ASN A 188 -10.22 -3.32 -20.00
N VAL A 189 -9.04 -3.02 -19.46
CA VAL A 189 -8.06 -4.05 -19.07
C VAL A 189 -8.19 -4.48 -17.62
N ALA A 190 -9.02 -3.81 -16.82
CA ALA A 190 -9.34 -4.25 -15.47
C ALA A 190 -10.36 -5.39 -15.49
N SER A 191 -10.05 -6.48 -14.78
CA SER A 191 -10.98 -7.62 -14.65
C SER A 191 -11.31 -7.98 -13.21
N ASN A 192 -10.45 -7.62 -12.26
CA ASN A 192 -10.59 -7.98 -10.85
C ASN A 192 -10.68 -6.71 -10.00
N PHE A 193 -11.65 -6.71 -9.09
CA PHE A 193 -11.92 -5.60 -8.19
C PHE A 193 -12.03 -6.15 -6.78
N TYR A 194 -11.09 -5.78 -5.91
CA TYR A 194 -11.06 -6.25 -4.53
C TYR A 194 -11.66 -5.20 -3.59
N PRO A 195 -12.79 -5.51 -2.92
CA PRO A 195 -13.46 -4.59 -2.02
C PRO A 195 -12.72 -4.49 -0.68
N ALA A 196 -13.12 -3.51 0.15
CA ALA A 196 -12.73 -3.43 1.56
C ALA A 196 -13.95 -3.54 2.48
N SER A 197 -13.79 -4.18 3.63
CA SER A 197 -14.79 -4.29 4.68
C SER A 197 -14.52 -3.28 5.79
N VAL A 198 -15.53 -2.54 6.22
CA VAL A 198 -15.44 -1.56 7.31
C VAL A 198 -16.33 -1.99 8.47
N TYR A 199 -15.75 -2.12 9.66
CA TYR A 199 -16.42 -2.46 10.90
C TYR A 199 -16.47 -1.22 11.79
N VAL A 200 -17.67 -0.67 11.99
CA VAL A 200 -17.90 0.48 12.87
C VAL A 200 -18.38 -0.02 14.23
N SER A 201 -17.61 0.19 15.30
CA SER A 201 -17.95 -0.31 16.64
C SER A 201 -17.48 0.62 17.76
N LYS A 202 -18.34 0.85 18.77
CA LYS A 202 -18.09 1.72 19.95
C LYS A 202 -17.05 1.14 20.89
N SER A 203 -17.04 -0.18 21.01
CA SER A 203 -15.77 -0.83 21.30
C SER A 203 -14.96 -0.67 20.03
N ASN A 204 -13.97 0.22 20.00
CA ASN A 204 -12.79 -0.11 19.19
C ASN A 204 -12.52 -1.58 19.53
N PRO A 205 -12.44 -2.55 18.59
CA PRO A 205 -11.50 -3.60 18.90
C PRO A 205 -10.23 -2.78 19.13
N PRO A 206 -9.58 -2.90 20.30
CA PRO A 206 -8.27 -2.32 20.40
C PRO A 206 -7.52 -2.74 19.12
N SER A 207 -6.50 -2.01 18.71
CA SER A 207 -5.36 -2.72 18.13
C SER A 207 -4.87 -3.66 19.26
N VAL A 208 -5.66 -4.70 19.57
CA VAL A 208 -5.29 -5.72 20.52
C VAL A 208 -4.25 -6.40 19.71
N ASP A 209 -3.05 -6.35 20.22
CA ASP A 209 -2.00 -7.21 19.75
C ASP A 209 -2.60 -8.61 19.56
N ASN A 210 -2.86 -8.95 18.30
CA ASN A 210 -3.47 -10.21 17.88
C ASN A 210 -2.39 -11.20 17.45
N LEU A 211 -1.13 -10.76 17.50
CA LEU A 211 0.07 -11.58 17.46
C LEU A 211 0.90 -11.31 18.73
N ILE A 212 1.20 -12.38 19.45
CA ILE A 212 2.16 -12.41 20.54
C ILE A 212 3.33 -13.29 20.09
N LEU A 213 4.53 -12.73 20.08
CA LEU A 213 5.76 -13.47 19.82
C LEU A 213 6.45 -13.79 21.15
N ASN A 214 6.64 -15.08 21.42
CA ASN A 214 7.50 -15.54 22.50
C ASN A 214 8.88 -15.82 21.90
N LEU A 215 9.86 -15.02 22.28
CA LEU A 215 11.17 -14.97 21.64
C LEU A 215 12.26 -15.42 22.62
N LYS A 216 13.32 -16.01 22.06
CA LYS A 216 14.59 -16.24 22.74
C LYS A 216 15.72 -15.86 21.79
N PHE A 217 16.56 -14.91 22.18
CA PHE A 217 17.73 -14.54 21.41
C PHE A 217 18.90 -15.46 21.81
N GLU A 218 19.67 -15.92 20.84
CA GLU A 218 20.84 -16.76 21.11
C GLU A 218 21.90 -15.94 21.87
N GLY A 219 22.54 -16.56 22.86
CA GLY A 219 23.52 -15.88 23.74
C GLY A 219 22.92 -15.24 24.98
N VAL A 220 21.70 -14.68 24.88
CA VAL A 220 21.07 -13.97 26.01
C VAL A 220 20.60 -14.94 27.10
N THR A 221 21.02 -14.69 28.34
CA THR A 221 20.67 -15.51 29.51
C THR A 221 20.15 -14.68 30.68
N SER A 222 19.36 -15.33 31.54
CA SER A 222 18.78 -14.70 32.73
C SER A 222 19.81 -13.98 33.57
N GLY A 223 19.58 -12.70 33.85
CA GLY A 223 20.47 -11.88 34.68
C GLY A 223 21.56 -11.15 33.91
N SER A 224 21.59 -11.24 32.57
CA SER A 224 22.38 -10.33 31.75
C SER A 224 22.01 -8.87 32.13
N ALA A 225 23.03 -8.05 32.40
CA ALA A 225 22.89 -6.81 33.19
C ALA A 225 21.93 -5.79 32.54
N THR A 226 21.72 -5.87 31.23
CA THR A 226 20.78 -4.99 30.51
C THR A 226 19.38 -5.58 30.30
N GLU A 227 19.12 -6.82 30.74
CA GLU A 227 17.78 -7.41 30.62
C GLU A 227 16.72 -6.55 31.29
N ARG A 228 17.02 -5.79 32.36
CA ARG A 228 16.00 -5.03 33.08
C ARG A 228 15.60 -3.74 32.35
N GLY A 229 14.63 -3.86 31.45
CA GLY A 229 13.92 -2.73 30.84
C GLY A 229 14.35 -2.37 29.41
N ARG A 230 15.30 -3.11 28.83
CA ARG A 230 15.67 -2.98 27.41
C ARG A 230 14.51 -3.49 26.55
N LYS A 231 14.01 -2.63 25.66
CA LYS A 231 13.08 -3.02 24.59
C LYS A 231 13.90 -3.32 23.34
N ILE A 232 13.80 -4.53 22.83
CA ILE A 232 14.49 -4.93 21.60
C ILE A 232 13.54 -4.72 20.42
N PRO A 233 13.89 -3.89 19.42
CA PRO A 233 13.08 -3.80 18.21
C PRO A 233 12.99 -5.17 17.52
N VAL A 234 11.77 -5.58 17.23
CA VAL A 234 11.44 -6.80 16.50
C VAL A 234 10.56 -6.40 15.33
N ASP A 235 11.01 -6.79 14.15
CA ASP A 235 10.33 -6.56 12.90
C ASP A 235 9.67 -7.86 12.45
N VAL A 236 8.44 -7.73 11.96
CA VAL A 236 7.62 -8.84 11.50
C VAL A 236 7.12 -8.51 10.12
N ARG A 237 7.47 -9.36 9.15
CA ARG A 237 6.98 -9.28 7.78
C ARG A 237 5.91 -10.34 7.55
N PHE A 238 4.81 -9.91 6.95
CA PHE A 238 3.65 -10.71 6.60
C PHE A 238 3.57 -10.81 5.07
N GLU A 239 3.94 -11.97 4.53
CA GLU A 239 3.75 -12.25 3.11
C GLU A 239 2.46 -13.05 2.92
N SER A 240 1.59 -12.65 1.99
CA SER A 240 0.32 -13.35 1.76
C SER A 240 0.56 -14.84 1.44
N ALA A 241 -0.12 -15.73 2.17
CA ALA A 241 -0.05 -17.18 1.90
C ALA A 241 -1.02 -17.62 0.78
N LEU A 242 -1.85 -16.71 0.27
CA LEU A 242 -2.88 -16.99 -0.73
C LEU A 242 -2.77 -15.97 -1.87
N ALA A 243 -2.24 -16.41 -3.01
CA ALA A 243 -1.92 -15.57 -4.17
C ALA A 243 -3.12 -14.83 -4.80
N ASP A 244 -4.37 -15.23 -4.50
CA ASP A 244 -5.58 -14.74 -5.20
C ASP A 244 -6.73 -14.28 -4.27
N SER A 245 -6.50 -14.13 -2.96
CA SER A 245 -7.58 -14.00 -1.97
C SER A 245 -7.98 -12.58 -1.55
N GLY A 246 -7.41 -11.53 -2.17
CA GLY A 246 -7.67 -10.14 -1.78
C GLY A 246 -6.96 -9.70 -0.49
N GLN A 247 -6.05 -10.52 0.03
CA GLN A 247 -5.22 -10.24 1.20
C GLN A 247 -4.11 -9.22 0.85
N PRO A 248 -3.68 -8.35 1.79
CA PRO A 248 -2.49 -7.51 1.63
C PRO A 248 -1.29 -8.36 1.19
N MET A 249 -0.70 -8.05 0.04
CA MET A 249 0.35 -8.90 -0.55
C MET A 249 1.64 -8.92 0.28
N ASP A 250 1.99 -7.80 0.91
CA ASP A 250 3.16 -7.69 1.80
C ASP A 250 2.93 -6.55 2.79
N SER A 251 3.14 -6.80 4.08
CA SER A 251 3.08 -5.76 5.11
C SER A 251 4.10 -6.05 6.19
N SER A 252 4.53 -5.01 6.90
CA SER A 252 5.47 -5.14 8.01
C SER A 252 4.93 -4.43 9.25
N ALA A 253 5.23 -4.98 10.42
CA ALA A 253 4.97 -4.34 11.71
C ALA A 253 6.22 -4.44 12.59
N THR A 254 6.49 -3.38 13.34
CA THR A 254 7.59 -3.31 14.30
C THR A 254 7.02 -3.20 15.71
N SER A 255 7.59 -3.94 16.66
CA SER A 255 7.27 -3.79 18.08
C SER A 255 8.51 -3.91 18.94
N GLY A 256 8.48 -3.32 20.13
CA GLY A 256 9.54 -3.49 21.12
C GLY A 256 9.29 -4.74 21.95
N ALA A 257 10.08 -5.78 21.73
CA ALA A 257 10.11 -6.97 22.58
C ALA A 257 10.55 -6.60 24.01
N VAL A 258 9.73 -6.98 24.98
CA VAL A 258 9.96 -6.75 26.40
C VAL A 258 10.49 -8.03 27.03
N THR A 259 11.58 -7.91 27.78
CA THR A 259 12.15 -9.00 28.57
C THR A 259 11.17 -9.57 29.62
N ASN A 260 11.23 -10.88 29.83
CA ASN A 260 10.53 -11.56 30.92
C ASN A 260 11.44 -11.78 32.16
N GLY A 261 12.72 -11.37 32.08
CA GLY A 261 13.71 -11.49 33.16
C GLY A 261 14.36 -12.87 33.31
N ASP A 262 14.12 -13.78 32.36
CA ASP A 262 14.62 -15.15 32.34
C ASP A 262 15.39 -15.49 31.04
N GLY A 263 15.89 -14.49 30.31
CA GLY A 263 16.47 -14.67 28.98
C GLY A 263 15.45 -14.79 27.85
N THR A 264 14.16 -14.62 28.13
CA THR A 264 13.10 -14.67 27.11
C THR A 264 12.41 -13.33 26.98
N TYR A 265 11.78 -13.12 25.82
CA TYR A 265 11.16 -11.85 25.47
C TYR A 265 9.76 -12.07 24.89
N THR A 266 8.90 -11.08 25.10
CA THR A 266 7.54 -11.05 24.56
C THR A 266 7.37 -9.80 23.71
N ALA A 267 7.01 -9.95 22.44
CA ALA A 267 6.56 -8.85 21.60
C ALA A 267 5.07 -9.01 21.31
N SER A 268 4.32 -7.93 21.50
CA SER A 268 2.90 -7.87 21.19
C SER A 268 2.74 -6.88 20.04
N LEU A 269 2.07 -7.32 18.97
CA LEU A 269 1.86 -6.51 17.77
C LEU A 269 0.53 -6.84 17.09
N THR A 270 0.06 -5.88 16.30
CA THR A 270 -1.16 -6.02 15.50
C THR A 270 -0.78 -6.53 14.11
N ALA A 271 -1.08 -7.80 13.86
CA ALA A 271 -1.07 -8.43 12.55
C ALA A 271 -2.37 -8.08 11.78
N PRO A 272 -2.28 -7.86 10.46
CA PRO A 272 -3.47 -7.79 9.61
C PRO A 272 -4.32 -9.06 9.71
N ILE A 273 -5.63 -8.93 9.53
CA ILE A 273 -6.54 -10.08 9.51
C ILE A 273 -6.31 -10.85 8.20
N GLY A 274 -6.03 -12.14 8.30
CA GLY A 274 -5.60 -12.88 7.13
C GLY A 274 -4.74 -14.10 7.42
N THR A 275 -4.30 -14.78 6.37
CA THR A 275 -3.37 -15.92 6.47
C THR A 275 -2.05 -15.59 5.78
N TYR A 276 -0.96 -15.57 6.56
CA TYR A 276 0.34 -15.08 6.11
C TYR A 276 1.46 -16.06 6.40
N HIS A 277 2.45 -16.08 5.53
CA HIS A 277 3.80 -16.51 5.89
C HIS A 277 4.44 -15.40 6.71
N ILE A 278 4.82 -15.72 7.95
CA ILE A 278 5.43 -14.76 8.86
C ILE A 278 6.94 -14.94 8.89
N PHE A 279 7.65 -13.83 8.78
CA PHE A 279 9.09 -13.73 8.98
C PHE A 279 9.34 -12.77 10.14
N VAL A 280 10.24 -13.16 11.03
CA VAL A 280 10.61 -12.36 12.20
C VAL A 280 12.11 -12.10 12.16
N ASN A 281 12.50 -10.85 12.35
CA ASN A 281 13.88 -10.44 12.55
C ASN A 281 13.96 -9.51 13.77
N ALA A 282 15.15 -9.43 14.36
CA ALA A 282 15.46 -8.56 15.48
C ALA A 282 16.87 -8.03 15.30
N LEU A 283 17.22 -6.98 16.05
CA LEU A 283 18.54 -6.36 15.96
C LEU A 283 19.67 -7.40 16.13
N SER A 284 20.58 -7.44 15.15
CA SER A 284 21.74 -8.33 15.11
C SER A 284 21.42 -9.83 15.06
N GLN A 285 20.19 -10.20 14.70
CA GLN A 285 19.73 -11.59 14.60
C GLN A 285 19.30 -11.92 13.17
N LEU A 286 19.60 -13.13 12.71
CA LEU A 286 19.13 -13.63 11.43
C LEU A 286 17.59 -13.70 11.38
N ARG A 287 17.03 -13.32 10.24
CA ARG A 287 15.60 -13.49 9.96
C ARG A 287 15.22 -14.97 10.02
N LYS A 288 14.06 -15.23 10.61
CA LYS A 288 13.51 -16.57 10.70
C LYS A 288 12.08 -16.63 10.17
N LYS A 289 11.81 -17.60 9.30
CA LYS A 289 10.46 -17.90 8.85
C LYS A 289 9.76 -18.79 9.88
N ILE A 290 8.60 -18.34 10.34
CA ILE A 290 7.76 -19.10 11.30
C ILE A 290 6.94 -20.15 10.57
N GLY A 291 6.40 -19.79 9.40
CA GLY A 291 5.42 -20.58 8.66
C GLY A 291 4.12 -19.81 8.45
N THR A 292 3.07 -20.56 8.09
CA THR A 292 1.75 -20.00 7.77
C THR A 292 0.88 -19.85 9.01
N VAL A 293 0.39 -18.65 9.27
CA VAL A 293 -0.42 -18.32 10.45
C VAL A 293 -1.67 -17.55 10.03
N GLY A 294 -2.82 -17.93 10.59
CA GLY A 294 -4.11 -17.27 10.34
C GLY A 294 -4.52 -16.36 11.49
N PHE A 295 -4.85 -15.12 11.17
CA PHE A 295 -5.38 -14.09 12.07
C PHE A 295 -6.85 -13.83 11.74
N SER A 296 -7.68 -13.75 12.77
CA SER A 296 -9.11 -13.47 12.66
C SER A 296 -9.55 -12.50 13.75
N THR A 297 -10.56 -11.69 13.46
CA THR A 297 -11.07 -10.68 14.39
C THR A 297 -11.34 -11.25 15.79
N GLY A 298 -10.87 -10.54 16.81
CA GLY A 298 -11.07 -10.91 18.21
C GLY A 298 -10.29 -12.13 18.70
N LYS A 299 -9.36 -12.68 17.89
CA LYS A 299 -8.46 -13.76 18.33
C LYS A 299 -7.02 -13.28 18.41
N THR A 300 -6.36 -13.62 19.51
CA THR A 300 -4.91 -13.46 19.66
C THR A 300 -4.22 -14.79 19.34
N VAL A 301 -3.16 -14.71 18.56
CA VAL A 301 -2.31 -15.85 18.18
C VAL A 301 -0.97 -15.69 18.88
N THR A 302 -0.53 -16.73 19.57
CA THR A 302 0.80 -16.79 20.19
C THR A 302 1.73 -17.65 19.35
N VAL A 303 2.93 -17.15 19.07
CA VAL A 303 3.92 -17.77 18.21
C VAL A 303 5.29 -17.83 18.90
N PRO A 304 5.90 -19.03 19.00
CA PRO A 304 5.24 -20.33 18.87
C PRO A 304 4.22 -20.52 19.99
N LYS A 305 3.24 -21.41 19.77
CA LYS A 305 2.22 -21.73 20.77
C LYS A 305 2.84 -22.30 22.05
N ASP A 306 3.86 -23.15 21.88
CA ASP A 306 4.57 -23.82 22.96
C ASP A 306 6.06 -23.50 22.85
N GLY A 307 6.65 -22.96 23.93
CA GLY A 307 8.07 -22.60 23.98
C GLY A 307 8.38 -21.21 23.39
N TYR A 308 9.51 -21.12 22.70
CA TYR A 308 10.07 -19.84 22.23
C TYR A 308 10.61 -19.95 20.80
N LEU A 309 10.46 -18.87 20.05
CA LEU A 309 11.15 -18.68 18.79
C LEU A 309 12.60 -18.30 19.08
N GLY A 310 13.50 -19.27 18.89
CA GLY A 310 14.94 -19.00 18.88
C GLY A 310 15.34 -18.20 17.64
N LEU A 311 15.91 -17.01 17.81
CA LEU A 311 16.59 -16.26 16.75
C LEU A 311 18.11 -16.43 16.91
N ILE A 312 18.80 -16.52 15.77
CA ILE A 312 20.24 -16.82 15.70
C ILE A 312 20.98 -15.50 15.67
N ALA A 313 21.96 -15.32 16.56
CA ALA A 313 22.74 -14.09 16.67
C ALA A 313 23.84 -14.01 15.61
N GLY A 314 24.24 -12.79 15.25
CA GLY A 314 25.46 -12.52 14.50
C GLY A 314 25.29 -11.77 13.18
N ASP A 315 24.06 -11.43 12.76
CA ASP A 315 23.80 -10.62 11.56
C ASP A 315 23.76 -9.12 11.94
N ILE A 316 24.91 -8.61 12.33
CA ILE A 316 25.10 -7.28 12.91
C ILE A 316 24.87 -6.19 11.86
N VAL A 317 25.18 -6.46 10.59
CA VAL A 317 24.98 -5.50 9.48
C VAL A 317 23.64 -5.65 8.76
N ASP A 318 22.73 -6.49 9.26
CA ASP A 318 21.33 -6.68 8.79
C ASP A 318 21.25 -6.99 7.29
N ASN A 319 22.09 -7.93 6.83
CA ASN A 319 22.08 -8.40 5.44
C ASN A 319 21.59 -9.85 5.31
N ASN A 320 21.08 -10.42 6.40
CA ASN A 320 20.54 -11.77 6.52
C ASN A 320 21.58 -12.88 6.34
N VAL A 321 22.87 -12.58 6.52
CA VAL A 321 23.99 -13.52 6.47
C VAL A 321 24.96 -13.19 7.60
N VAL A 322 25.47 -14.21 8.30
CA VAL A 322 26.58 -14.01 9.25
C VAL A 322 27.89 -14.24 8.52
N ASP A 323 28.68 -13.19 8.28
CA ASP A 323 29.94 -13.28 7.56
C ASP A 323 31.06 -12.39 8.13
N ILE A 324 32.06 -12.13 7.29
CA ILE A 324 33.24 -11.34 7.68
C ILE A 324 32.90 -9.88 8.00
N PHE A 325 31.81 -9.34 7.43
CA PHE A 325 31.39 -7.97 7.70
C PHE A 325 30.83 -7.83 9.12
N ASP A 326 30.08 -8.82 9.61
CA ASP A 326 29.62 -8.85 11.01
C ASP A 326 30.78 -9.01 11.98
N TYR A 327 31.69 -9.93 11.66
CA TYR A 327 32.90 -10.14 12.44
C TYR A 327 33.73 -8.85 12.61
N ASN A 328 33.83 -8.04 11.56
CA ASN A 328 34.59 -6.79 11.63
C ASN A 328 33.99 -5.80 12.65
N ILE A 329 32.66 -5.81 12.85
CA ILE A 329 32.00 -4.97 13.86
C ILE A 329 32.36 -5.43 15.27
N ILE A 330 32.35 -6.74 15.54
CA ILE A 330 32.84 -7.30 16.82
C ILE A 330 34.26 -6.82 17.10
N VAL A 331 35.18 -6.98 16.13
CA VAL A 331 36.59 -6.60 16.31
C VAL A 331 36.76 -5.09 16.54
N GLN A 332 35.92 -4.28 15.90
CA GLN A 332 35.96 -2.83 16.03
C GLN A 332 35.57 -2.39 17.45
N ASP A 333 34.51 -2.98 17.98
CA ASP A 333 33.89 -2.55 19.24
C ASP A 333 34.38 -3.36 20.46
N PHE A 334 35.23 -4.38 20.25
CA PHE A 334 35.71 -5.29 21.30
C PHE A 334 36.35 -4.58 22.51
N GLY A 335 35.86 -4.94 23.70
CA GLY A 335 36.31 -4.52 25.02
C GLY A 335 36.15 -3.02 25.22
N SER A 336 37.23 -2.34 25.63
CA SER A 336 37.21 -0.90 25.92
C SER A 336 36.99 0.00 24.69
N ARG A 337 36.81 -0.57 23.49
CA ARG A 337 36.49 0.17 22.27
C ARG A 337 34.99 0.31 22.04
N MET A 338 34.17 -0.38 22.82
CA MET A 338 32.72 -0.28 22.76
C MET A 338 32.28 1.18 22.87
N PRO A 339 31.41 1.66 21.95
CA PRO A 339 30.89 3.03 22.03
C PRO A 339 30.13 3.26 23.34
N SER A 340 30.17 4.50 23.85
CA SER A 340 29.51 4.87 25.11
C SER A 340 27.97 4.76 25.07
N GLY A 341 27.38 4.60 23.89
CA GLY A 341 25.95 4.36 23.69
C GLY A 341 25.56 2.90 23.53
N GLY A 342 26.50 1.97 23.70
CA GLY A 342 26.33 0.56 23.38
C GLY A 342 26.80 0.21 21.97
N SER A 343 26.86 -1.08 21.68
CA SER A 343 27.23 -1.62 20.37
C SER A 343 26.17 -2.62 19.91
N PRO A 344 25.85 -2.69 18.60
CA PRO A 344 25.07 -3.80 18.06
C PRO A 344 25.85 -5.14 18.07
N ALA A 345 27.16 -5.11 18.37
CA ALA A 345 28.01 -6.28 18.55
C ALA A 345 27.97 -6.87 19.97
N ASP A 346 27.29 -6.22 20.92
CA ASP A 346 26.88 -6.79 22.22
C ASP A 346 25.65 -7.67 21.95
N LEU A 347 25.90 -8.95 21.67
CA LEU A 347 24.93 -9.93 21.17
C LEU A 347 24.23 -10.68 22.31
N ASP A 348 24.88 -10.85 23.46
CA ASP A 348 24.27 -11.46 24.65
C ASP A 348 23.70 -10.45 25.67
N PHE A 349 23.82 -9.16 25.33
CA PHE A 349 23.23 -8.02 26.01
C PHE A 349 23.83 -7.76 27.40
N ASP A 350 25.04 -8.22 27.68
CA ASP A 350 25.68 -8.03 28.98
C ASP A 350 26.36 -6.66 29.16
N ASN A 351 26.32 -5.81 28.10
CA ASN A 351 26.94 -4.49 28.03
C ASN A 351 28.48 -4.51 27.98
N ASP A 352 29.05 -5.60 27.52
CA ASP A 352 30.42 -5.70 27.02
C ASP A 352 30.39 -6.21 25.57
N VAL A 353 31.50 -6.04 24.85
CA VAL A 353 31.70 -6.74 23.57
C VAL A 353 32.96 -7.55 23.72
N ASP A 354 32.82 -8.86 23.93
CA ASP A 354 33.95 -9.68 24.34
C ASP A 354 34.05 -11.03 23.59
N ILE A 355 34.73 -11.99 24.20
CA ILE A 355 34.94 -13.31 23.60
C ILE A 355 33.64 -14.11 23.48
N PHE A 356 32.64 -13.84 24.31
CA PHE A 356 31.34 -14.50 24.26
C PHE A 356 30.54 -14.06 23.04
N ASP A 357 30.50 -12.76 22.71
CA ASP A 357 29.89 -12.27 21.47
C ASP A 357 30.63 -12.78 20.22
N TYR A 358 31.95 -12.76 20.26
CA TYR A 358 32.79 -13.32 19.20
C TYR A 358 32.44 -14.79 18.94
N ASN A 359 32.28 -15.59 20.01
CA ASN A 359 31.95 -17.00 19.88
C ASN A 359 30.57 -17.21 19.22
N LEU A 360 29.60 -16.32 19.45
CA LEU A 360 28.30 -16.38 18.79
C LEU A 360 28.43 -16.16 17.28
N VAL A 361 29.17 -15.14 16.85
CA VAL A 361 29.43 -14.89 15.41
C VAL A 361 30.17 -16.06 14.77
N VAL A 362 31.21 -16.58 15.42
CA VAL A 362 31.99 -17.73 14.88
C VAL A 362 31.16 -19.00 14.80
N GLN A 363 30.33 -19.28 15.82
CA GLN A 363 29.42 -20.43 15.82
C GLN A 363 28.41 -20.36 14.68
N ASN A 364 28.00 -19.14 14.30
CA ASN A 364 26.99 -18.90 13.29
C ASN A 364 27.56 -18.51 11.93
N PHE A 365 28.87 -18.48 11.76
CA PHE A 365 29.53 -18.02 10.55
C PHE A 365 29.08 -18.80 9.31
N GLY A 366 28.69 -18.08 8.26
CA GLY A 366 28.16 -18.61 7.01
C GLY A 366 26.68 -19.02 7.06
N LYS A 367 25.99 -18.86 8.19
CA LYS A 367 24.53 -19.07 8.25
C LYS A 367 23.82 -17.91 7.55
N VAL A 368 22.69 -18.25 6.93
CA VAL A 368 21.81 -17.33 6.20
C VAL A 368 20.42 -17.46 6.80
N GLY A 369 19.72 -16.35 7.01
CA GLY A 369 18.33 -16.37 7.47
C GLY A 369 17.37 -16.74 6.34
N ASP A 370 16.14 -17.12 6.70
CA ASP A 370 15.17 -17.68 5.76
C ASP A 370 14.64 -16.68 4.72
#